data_AF-F8C715-F1
#
_entry.id   AF-F8C715-F1
#
_cell.length_a   1.000
_cell.length_b   1.000
_cell.length_c   1.000
_cell.angle_alpha   90.00
_cell.angle_beta   90.00
_cell.angle_gamma   90.00
#
_symmetry.space_group_name_H-M   'P 1'
#
loop_
_entity.id
_entity.type
_entity.pdbx_description
1 polymer ?
#
loop_
_entity_poly.entity_id
_entity_poly.type
_entity_poly.pdbx_seq_one_letter_code
_entity_poly.pdbx_strand_id
1 'polypeptide(L)'
;MAQIKLGELLIKANVLQESQLKAALAEQAKWGGKLGEILVRMSLVSEDILVRALSKQLGMPAVNLDAVQMVQPHVKAKIPSQTARDFSVLPLQLRDDGKSLVVAMADPLNVRMLDELRAVTKCRIIPNVAGRTSIARAFARIYEQNHELEDADTNFKVVDAQGRTVVKNLKDLDPAAVATSPARPPAARPPPAPEPPAARPAASTGSPAELLRSVEDVQRKEVAALKAMVELLIEKGVFSREEYLAKVKR
;
A
#
# COMPACT_ATOMS: atom_id res chain seq x y z
N MET A 1 8.99 28.46 19.94
CA MET A 1 7.51 28.41 19.88
C MET A 1 7.08 26.99 20.22
N ALA A 2 6.19 26.82 21.21
CA ALA A 2 5.74 25.50 21.62
C ALA A 2 5.01 24.84 20.44
N GLN A 3 5.64 23.83 19.84
CA GLN A 3 5.01 22.96 18.85
C GLN A 3 3.75 22.37 19.49
N ILE A 4 2.57 22.75 19.00
CA ILE A 4 1.31 22.14 19.44
C ILE A 4 1.43 20.65 19.14
N LYS A 5 1.26 19.81 20.17
CA LYS A 5 1.39 18.36 19.97
C LYS A 5 0.26 17.89 19.06
N LEU A 6 0.59 17.01 18.11
CA LEU A 6 -0.38 16.44 17.16
C LEU A 6 -1.61 15.84 17.87
N GLY A 7 -1.38 15.13 18.97
CA GLY A 7 -2.45 14.52 19.77
C GLY A 7 -3.41 15.55 20.37
N GLU A 8 -2.89 16.65 20.90
CA GLU A 8 -3.72 17.74 21.45
C GLU A 8 -4.50 18.47 20.35
N LEU A 9 -3.90 18.65 19.18
CA LEU A 9 -4.57 19.23 18.01
C LEU A 9 -5.75 18.37 17.56
N LEU A 10 -5.58 17.04 17.53
CA LEU A 10 -6.63 16.09 17.15
C LEU A 10 -7.76 16.03 18.19
N ILE A 11 -7.44 16.15 19.48
CA ILE A 11 -8.44 16.26 20.55
C ILE A 11 -9.24 17.56 20.41
N LYS A 12 -8.57 18.70 20.19
CA LYS A 12 -9.24 20.00 19.97
C LYS A 12 -10.15 19.97 18.74
N ALA A 13 -9.78 19.20 17.71
CA ALA A 13 -10.60 19.00 16.53
C ALA A 13 -11.79 18.03 16.75
N ASN A 14 -11.99 17.50 17.96
CA ASN A 14 -12.99 16.46 18.29
C ASN A 14 -12.87 15.18 17.45
N VAL A 15 -11.69 14.93 16.86
CA VAL A 15 -11.42 13.73 16.06
C VAL A 15 -11.02 12.57 16.96
N LEU A 16 -10.33 12.87 18.07
CA LEU A 16 -9.74 11.88 18.96
C LEU A 16 -10.10 12.18 20.42
N GLN A 17 -10.39 11.16 21.21
CA GLN A 17 -10.53 11.28 22.66
C GLN A 17 -9.19 11.09 23.38
N GLU A 18 -9.06 11.63 24.60
CA GLU A 18 -7.85 11.41 25.43
C GLU A 18 -7.56 9.93 25.70
N SER A 19 -8.60 9.11 25.89
CA SER A 19 -8.47 7.65 26.08
C SER A 19 -7.84 6.98 24.86
N GLN A 20 -8.28 7.35 23.66
CA GLN A 20 -7.76 6.85 22.39
C GLN A 20 -6.32 7.31 22.14
N LEU A 21 -6.00 8.56 22.49
CA LEU A 21 -4.63 9.07 22.42
C LEU A 21 -3.68 8.29 23.35
N LYS A 22 -4.11 8.00 24.59
CA LYS A 22 -3.32 7.19 25.52
C LYS A 22 -3.09 5.78 25.00
N ALA A 23 -4.10 5.15 24.40
CA ALA A 23 -3.95 3.83 23.77
C ALA A 23 -2.94 3.87 22.61
N ALA A 24 -3.02 4.88 21.74
CA ALA A 24 -2.08 5.05 20.63
C ALA A 24 -0.64 5.31 21.11
N LEU A 25 -0.45 6.08 22.19
CA LEU A 25 0.86 6.31 22.80
C LEU A 25 1.44 5.05 23.45
N ALA A 26 0.60 4.22 24.09
CA ALA A 26 1.02 2.93 24.63
C ALA A 26 1.51 1.99 23.51
N GLU A 27 0.78 1.97 22.38
CA GLU A 27 1.19 1.20 21.21
C GLU A 27 2.49 1.76 20.59
N GLN A 28 2.65 3.09 20.57
CA GLN A 28 3.89 3.73 20.14
C GLN A 28 5.08 3.36 21.01
N ALA A 29 4.90 3.28 22.33
CA ALA A 29 5.97 2.88 23.24
C ALA A 29 6.37 1.40 23.02
N LYS A 30 5.42 0.55 22.61
CA LYS A 30 5.64 -0.88 22.40
C LYS A 30 6.29 -1.21 21.05
N TRP A 31 5.81 -0.61 19.97
CA TRP A 31 6.25 -0.92 18.59
C TRP A 31 7.18 0.14 17.99
N GLY A 32 7.28 1.31 18.61
CA GLY A 32 7.94 2.47 18.02
C GLY A 32 7.18 3.07 16.85
N GLY A 33 7.83 4.00 16.15
CA GLY A 33 7.28 4.68 14.97
C GLY A 33 6.58 6.00 15.28
N LYS A 34 5.90 6.55 14.26
CA LYS A 34 5.26 7.86 14.34
C LYS A 34 3.82 7.73 14.85
N LEU A 35 3.46 8.59 15.79
CA LEU A 35 2.11 8.62 16.37
C LEU A 35 1.02 8.69 15.29
N GLY A 36 1.21 9.50 14.24
CA GLY A 36 0.27 9.61 13.13
C GLY A 36 0.02 8.29 12.40
N GLU A 37 1.08 7.52 12.11
CA GLU A 37 0.97 6.23 11.42
C GLU A 37 0.24 5.20 12.28
N ILE A 38 0.47 5.23 13.60
CA ILE A 38 -0.21 4.35 14.56
C ILE A 38 -1.69 4.69 14.65
N LEU A 39 -2.04 5.99 14.69
CA LEU A 39 -3.43 6.44 14.72
C LEU A 39 -4.21 6.00 13.48
N VAL A 40 -3.58 6.04 12.29
CA VAL A 40 -4.18 5.53 11.05
C VAL A 40 -4.30 4.01 11.07
N ARG A 41 -3.27 3.30 11.55
CA ARG A 41 -3.26 1.84 11.65
C ARG A 41 -4.32 1.30 12.62
N MET A 42 -4.60 2.01 13.70
CA MET A 42 -5.67 1.69 14.65
C MET A 42 -7.06 2.14 14.15
N SER A 43 -7.17 2.68 12.92
CA SER A 43 -8.39 3.27 12.36
C SER A 43 -9.03 4.35 13.25
N LEU A 44 -8.24 5.00 14.12
CA LEU A 44 -8.70 6.08 14.98
C LEU A 44 -8.81 7.41 14.23
N VAL A 45 -7.97 7.60 13.20
CA VAL A 45 -7.91 8.82 12.39
C VAL A 45 -7.71 8.46 10.92
N SER A 46 -8.48 9.07 10.02
CA SER A 46 -8.28 8.93 8.57
C SER A 46 -7.03 9.66 8.10
N GLU A 47 -6.36 9.16 7.05
CA GLU A 47 -5.15 9.77 6.48
C GLU A 47 -5.37 11.25 6.11
N ASP A 48 -6.51 11.60 5.49
CA ASP A 48 -6.87 13.00 5.18
C ASP A 48 -6.89 13.93 6.41
N ILE A 49 -7.42 13.43 7.52
CA ILE A 49 -7.55 14.21 8.75
C ILE A 49 -6.16 14.40 9.36
N LEU A 50 -5.34 13.34 9.34
CA LEU A 50 -3.94 13.40 9.78
C LEU A 50 -3.15 14.43 8.97
N VAL A 51 -3.26 14.41 7.64
CA VAL A 51 -2.56 15.36 6.75
C VAL A 51 -2.99 16.80 7.02
N ARG A 52 -4.30 17.06 7.21
CA ARG A 52 -4.80 18.38 7.60
C ARG A 52 -4.31 18.82 8.97
N ALA A 53 -4.24 17.89 9.93
CA ALA A 53 -3.71 18.16 11.26
C ALA A 53 -2.21 18.53 11.21
N LEU A 54 -1.41 17.74 10.48
CA LEU A 54 0.01 18.00 10.25
C LEU A 54 0.25 19.33 9.53
N SER A 55 -0.57 19.65 8.52
CA SER A 55 -0.53 20.93 7.81
C SER A 55 -0.69 22.12 8.77
N LYS A 56 -1.68 22.06 9.68
CA LYS A 56 -1.90 23.11 10.70
C LYS A 56 -0.76 23.17 11.72
N GLN A 57 -0.22 22.03 12.13
CA GLN A 57 0.87 21.98 13.10
C GLN A 57 2.18 22.55 12.54
N LEU A 58 2.49 22.22 11.29
CA LEU A 58 3.76 22.58 10.64
C LEU A 58 3.69 23.90 9.88
N GLY A 59 2.49 24.45 9.68
CA GLY A 59 2.28 25.63 8.83
C GLY A 59 2.56 25.37 7.35
N MET A 60 2.49 24.10 6.91
CA MET A 60 2.79 23.69 5.54
C MET A 60 1.49 23.34 4.79
N PRO A 61 1.40 23.61 3.48
CA PRO A 61 0.21 23.26 2.70
C PRO A 61 0.04 21.73 2.61
N ALA A 62 -1.17 21.26 2.91
CA ALA A 62 -1.60 19.90 2.60
C ALA A 62 -1.96 19.80 1.11
N VAL A 63 -1.55 18.71 0.45
CA VAL A 63 -1.91 18.43 -0.94
C VAL A 63 -2.51 17.05 -1.07
N ASN A 64 -3.65 16.97 -1.76
CA ASN A 64 -4.28 15.71 -2.11
C ASN A 64 -3.76 15.24 -3.45
N LEU A 65 -2.93 14.20 -3.42
CA LEU A 65 -2.27 13.66 -4.59
C LEU A 65 -3.22 12.93 -5.54
N ASP A 66 -4.35 12.45 -5.04
CA ASP A 66 -5.36 11.79 -5.87
C ASP A 66 -5.99 12.75 -6.89
N ALA A 67 -6.06 14.04 -6.56
CA ALA A 67 -6.55 15.09 -7.46
C ALA A 67 -5.49 15.62 -8.43
N VAL A 68 -4.20 15.36 -8.18
CA VAL A 68 -3.09 15.79 -9.05
C VAL A 68 -2.87 14.72 -10.11
N GLN A 69 -3.65 14.81 -11.19
CA GLN A 69 -3.66 13.80 -12.25
C GLN A 69 -2.48 13.94 -13.23
N MET A 70 -1.86 15.12 -13.32
CA MET A 70 -0.83 15.40 -14.33
C MET A 70 0.38 16.13 -13.72
N VAL A 71 1.53 15.44 -13.67
CA VAL A 71 2.84 16.04 -13.36
C VAL A 71 3.61 16.18 -14.67
N GLN A 72 4.23 17.36 -14.89
CA GLN A 72 4.95 17.60 -16.14
C GLN A 72 6.17 16.67 -16.29
N PRO A 73 6.47 16.17 -17.51
CA PRO A 73 7.60 15.27 -17.77
C PRO A 73 8.97 15.81 -17.31
N HIS A 74 9.16 17.13 -17.40
CA HIS A 74 10.40 17.78 -16.96
C HIS A 74 10.58 17.79 -15.44
N VAL A 75 9.49 17.64 -14.67
CA VAL A 75 9.49 17.65 -13.20
C VAL A 75 9.74 16.23 -12.68
N LYS A 76 9.16 15.20 -13.29
CA LYS A 76 9.48 13.79 -12.97
C LYS A 76 10.96 13.47 -13.21
N ALA A 77 11.57 14.04 -14.25
CA ALA A 77 12.98 13.80 -14.57
C ALA A 77 13.96 14.36 -13.52
N LYS A 78 13.50 15.27 -12.64
CA LYS A 78 14.34 15.83 -11.56
C LYS A 78 14.53 14.89 -10.38
N ILE A 79 13.57 13.99 -10.13
CA ILE A 79 13.64 13.03 -9.02
C ILE A 79 13.58 11.62 -9.60
N PRO A 80 14.67 10.84 -9.50
CA PRO A 80 14.68 9.44 -9.90
C PRO A 80 13.62 8.62 -9.16
N SER A 81 13.06 7.61 -9.81
CA SER A 81 12.05 6.71 -9.23
C SER A 81 12.51 6.05 -7.94
N GLN A 82 13.78 5.63 -7.88
CA GLN A 82 14.36 5.03 -6.66
C GLN A 82 14.35 6.01 -5.48
N THR A 83 14.79 7.25 -5.69
CA THR A 83 14.78 8.30 -4.66
C THR A 83 13.35 8.64 -4.22
N ALA A 84 12.41 8.75 -5.17
CA ALA A 84 11.00 9.00 -4.86
C ALA A 84 10.39 7.87 -4.01
N ARG A 85 10.75 6.60 -4.29
CA ARG A 85 10.27 5.42 -3.56
C ARG A 85 10.87 5.33 -2.15
N ASP A 86 12.19 5.46 -2.03
CA ASP A 86 12.91 5.32 -0.76
C ASP A 86 12.45 6.37 0.26
N PHE A 87 12.39 7.63 -0.20
CA PHE A 87 11.96 8.73 0.65
C PHE A 87 10.44 8.90 0.73
N SER A 88 9.66 8.12 -0.03
CA SER A 88 8.20 8.31 -0.13
C SER A 88 7.85 9.77 -0.42
N VAL A 89 8.42 10.31 -1.51
CA VAL A 89 8.22 11.70 -1.96
C VAL A 89 7.84 11.73 -3.42
N LEU A 90 7.11 12.78 -3.81
CA LEU A 90 6.62 12.94 -5.16
C LEU A 90 6.80 14.39 -5.64
N PRO A 91 7.51 14.62 -6.76
CA PRO A 91 7.56 15.95 -7.37
C PRO A 91 6.19 16.35 -7.92
N LEU A 92 5.74 17.58 -7.63
CA LEU A 92 4.47 18.10 -8.14
C LEU A 92 4.68 19.09 -9.27
N GLN A 93 5.41 20.17 -8.97
CA GLN A 93 5.53 21.31 -9.87
C GLN A 93 6.87 22.01 -9.66
N LEU A 94 7.34 22.64 -10.74
CA LEU A 94 8.52 23.48 -10.74
C LEU A 94 8.08 24.95 -10.78
N ARG A 95 8.63 25.75 -9.90
CA ARG A 95 8.38 27.19 -9.76
C ARG A 95 9.69 27.94 -9.93
N ASP A 96 9.61 29.25 -10.22
CA ASP A 96 10.76 30.14 -10.37
C ASP A 96 11.74 29.66 -11.46
N ASP A 97 11.22 29.33 -12.65
CA ASP A 97 12.02 28.95 -13.83
C ASP A 97 13.00 27.78 -13.58
N GLY A 98 12.65 26.86 -12.68
CA GLY A 98 13.50 25.71 -12.37
C GLY A 98 14.31 25.80 -11.08
N LYS A 99 14.20 26.90 -10.33
CA LYS A 99 14.96 27.08 -9.08
C LYS A 99 14.26 26.50 -7.86
N SER A 100 12.93 26.44 -7.88
CA SER A 100 12.12 25.94 -6.76
C SER A 100 11.31 24.71 -7.17
N LEU A 101 11.42 23.61 -6.44
CA LEU A 101 10.66 22.39 -6.68
C LEU A 101 9.64 22.17 -5.56
N VAL A 102 8.36 22.14 -5.92
CA VAL A 102 7.27 21.76 -5.03
C VAL A 102 7.20 20.25 -4.95
N VAL A 103 7.39 19.70 -3.75
CA VAL A 103 7.46 18.25 -3.50
C VAL A 103 6.44 17.88 -2.45
N ALA A 104 5.63 16.86 -2.73
CA ALA A 104 4.79 16.23 -1.73
C ALA A 104 5.58 15.18 -0.97
N MET A 105 5.51 15.22 0.35
CA MET A 105 6.29 14.35 1.23
C MET A 105 5.41 13.79 2.34
N ALA A 106 5.62 12.51 2.66
CA ALA A 106 4.96 11.88 3.82
C ALA A 106 5.45 12.49 5.13
N ASP A 107 6.73 12.86 5.17
CA ASP A 107 7.45 13.14 6.40
C ASP A 107 8.33 14.41 6.32
N PRO A 108 7.73 15.60 6.40
CA PRO A 108 8.43 16.88 6.29
C PRO A 108 9.37 17.20 7.45
N LEU A 109 9.29 16.46 8.55
CA LEU A 109 10.17 16.63 9.72
C LEU A 109 11.54 15.97 9.54
N ASN A 110 11.71 15.12 8.51
CA ASN A 110 12.97 14.45 8.27
C ASN A 110 13.94 15.40 7.53
N VAL A 111 14.76 16.12 8.30
CA VAL A 111 15.74 17.07 7.76
C VAL A 111 16.75 16.40 6.83
N ARG A 112 17.12 15.14 7.10
CA ARG A 112 18.07 14.38 6.25
C ARG A 112 17.51 14.14 4.85
N MET A 113 16.24 13.73 4.77
CA MET A 113 15.54 13.55 3.50
C MET A 113 15.51 14.87 2.69
N LEU A 114 15.22 16.00 3.35
CA LEU A 114 15.23 17.31 2.69
C LEU A 114 16.61 17.68 2.14
N ASP A 115 17.68 17.37 2.87
CA ASP A 115 19.05 17.69 2.45
C ASP A 115 19.48 16.84 1.24
N GLU A 116 19.20 15.54 1.27
CA GLU A 116 19.46 14.64 0.14
C GLU A 116 18.65 15.02 -1.11
N LEU A 117 17.37 15.37 -0.94
CA LEU A 117 16.55 15.84 -2.05
C LEU A 117 17.08 17.14 -2.66
N ARG A 118 17.61 18.05 -1.85
CA ARG A 118 18.27 19.27 -2.34
C ARG A 118 19.56 18.94 -3.09
N ALA A 119 20.36 17.99 -2.60
CA ALA A 119 21.59 17.56 -3.25
C ALA A 119 21.33 16.92 -4.62
N VAL A 120 20.31 16.05 -4.71
CA VAL A 120 19.93 15.36 -5.96
C VAL A 120 19.32 16.33 -6.98
N THR A 121 18.36 17.15 -6.55
CA THR A 121 17.62 18.03 -7.47
C THR A 121 18.37 19.33 -7.81
N LYS A 122 19.32 19.74 -6.97
CA LYS A 122 20.01 21.06 -7.03
C LYS A 122 19.04 22.25 -7.02
N CYS A 123 17.82 22.05 -6.52
CA CYS A 123 16.75 23.04 -6.45
C CYS A 123 16.38 23.33 -4.99
N ARG A 124 15.78 24.51 -4.75
CA ARG A 124 15.14 24.81 -3.46
C ARG A 124 13.87 23.96 -3.34
N ILE A 125 13.79 23.11 -2.32
CA ILE A 125 12.61 22.28 -2.07
C ILE A 125 11.56 23.08 -1.28
N ILE A 126 10.34 23.13 -1.81
CA ILE A 126 9.13 23.61 -1.14
C ILE A 126 8.34 22.36 -0.70
N PRO A 127 8.36 22.01 0.60
CA PRO A 127 7.71 20.80 1.09
C PRO A 127 6.20 21.01 1.26
N ASN A 128 5.42 20.08 0.72
CA ASN A 128 3.99 19.96 0.92
C ASN A 128 3.69 18.63 1.63
N VAL A 129 2.75 18.63 2.57
CA VAL A 129 2.41 17.42 3.33
C VAL A 129 1.37 16.61 2.55
N ALA A 130 1.63 15.32 2.39
CA ALA A 130 0.68 14.37 1.81
C ALA A 130 0.70 13.05 2.56
N GLY A 131 -0.38 12.27 2.44
CA GLY A 131 -0.48 10.97 3.09
C GLY A 131 0.41 9.91 2.44
N ARG A 132 0.93 8.97 3.22
CA ARG A 132 1.82 7.91 2.72
C ARG A 132 1.13 7.04 1.67
N THR A 133 -0.13 6.68 1.91
CA THR A 133 -0.93 5.85 0.98
C THR A 133 -1.21 6.63 -0.30
N SER A 134 -1.54 7.90 -0.16
CA SER A 134 -1.76 8.83 -1.28
C SER A 134 -0.50 8.97 -2.16
N ILE A 135 0.69 9.09 -1.54
CA ILE A 135 1.97 9.16 -2.26
C ILE A 135 2.26 7.85 -2.99
N ALA A 136 2.07 6.70 -2.34
CA ALA A 136 2.30 5.40 -2.97
C ALA A 136 1.41 5.19 -4.21
N ARG A 137 0.14 5.59 -4.13
CA ARG A 137 -0.79 5.52 -5.27
C ARG A 137 -0.38 6.48 -6.40
N ALA A 138 0.02 7.70 -6.06
CA ALA A 138 0.48 8.68 -7.06
C ALA A 138 1.81 8.26 -7.70
N PHE A 139 2.70 7.63 -6.93
CA PHE A 139 3.96 7.09 -7.43
C PHE A 139 3.72 6.06 -8.53
N ALA A 140 2.80 5.11 -8.29
CA ALA A 140 2.42 4.11 -9.29
C ALA A 140 1.93 4.76 -10.59
N ARG A 141 1.06 5.78 -10.49
CA ARG A 141 0.53 6.48 -11.67
C ARG A 141 1.61 7.27 -12.44
N ILE A 142 2.58 7.87 -11.76
CA ILE A 142 3.53 8.80 -12.38
C ILE A 142 4.78 8.08 -12.91
N TYR A 143 5.26 7.08 -12.18
CA TYR A 143 6.48 6.35 -12.52
C TYR A 143 6.19 5.01 -13.22
N GLU A 144 5.16 4.26 -12.82
CA GLU A 144 4.88 2.94 -13.45
C GLU A 144 4.10 3.08 -14.78
N GLN A 145 3.34 4.16 -14.99
CA GLN A 145 2.68 4.42 -16.29
C GLN A 145 3.68 4.75 -17.43
N ASN A 146 4.95 5.03 -17.14
CA ASN A 146 5.99 5.12 -18.18
C ASN A 146 6.75 3.80 -18.38
N HIS A 147 6.56 2.82 -17.50
CA HIS A 147 7.25 1.52 -17.53
C HIS A 147 6.49 0.47 -18.37
N GLU A 148 5.61 0.91 -19.28
CA GLU A 148 5.07 0.03 -20.33
C GLU A 148 5.94 0.08 -21.60
N LEU A 149 6.94 0.97 -21.68
CA LEU A 149 7.73 1.18 -22.90
C LEU A 149 9.25 0.95 -22.77
N GLU A 150 9.78 0.64 -21.58
CA GLU A 150 11.24 0.48 -21.39
C GLU A 150 11.70 -0.95 -21.01
N ASP A 151 10.78 -1.89 -20.78
CA ASP A 151 11.10 -3.28 -20.38
C ASP A 151 10.82 -4.30 -21.49
N ALA A 152 10.80 -3.86 -22.74
CA ALA A 152 10.83 -4.73 -23.91
C ALA A 152 12.26 -5.00 -24.43
N ASP A 153 13.30 -4.57 -23.71
CA ASP A 153 14.70 -4.98 -23.95
C ASP A 153 15.06 -6.24 -23.14
N THR A 154 14.17 -7.24 -23.12
CA THR A 154 14.59 -8.60 -22.82
C THR A 154 15.23 -9.20 -24.07
N ASN A 155 16.52 -8.93 -24.23
CA ASN A 155 17.40 -9.58 -25.20
C ASN A 155 17.46 -11.09 -24.94
N PHE A 156 16.45 -11.84 -25.39
CA PHE A 156 16.46 -13.29 -25.42
C PHE A 156 17.34 -13.75 -26.59
N LYS A 157 18.56 -14.20 -26.28
CA LYS A 157 19.39 -14.94 -27.22
C LYS A 157 18.91 -16.39 -27.24
N VAL A 158 18.15 -16.76 -28.26
CA VAL A 158 17.85 -18.17 -28.54
C VAL A 158 19.11 -18.79 -29.17
N VAL A 159 19.71 -19.75 -28.46
CA VAL A 159 20.87 -20.53 -28.92
C VAL A 159 20.41 -21.95 -29.24
N ASP A 160 20.80 -22.47 -30.40
CA ASP A 160 20.54 -23.86 -30.75
C ASP A 160 21.49 -24.81 -30.00
N ALA A 161 21.22 -26.11 -29.98
CA ALA A 161 21.95 -27.12 -29.19
C ALA A 161 23.45 -27.27 -29.58
N GLN A 162 23.88 -26.63 -30.67
CA GLN A 162 25.26 -26.60 -31.16
C GLN A 162 25.94 -25.23 -30.95
N GLY A 163 25.36 -24.34 -30.13
CA GLY A 163 25.99 -23.09 -29.67
C GLY A 163 26.04 -21.97 -30.72
N ARG A 164 25.27 -22.05 -31.80
CA ARG A 164 25.17 -20.99 -32.81
C ARG A 164 23.91 -20.15 -32.57
N THR A 165 24.06 -18.83 -32.53
CA THR A 165 22.95 -17.87 -32.42
C THR A 165 22.26 -17.72 -33.77
N VAL A 166 21.01 -18.15 -33.89
CA VAL A 166 20.26 -18.12 -35.16
C VAL A 166 19.37 -16.88 -35.33
N VAL A 167 19.03 -16.16 -34.26
CA VAL A 167 18.20 -14.94 -34.40
C VAL A 167 18.65 -13.88 -33.41
N LYS A 168 18.87 -12.65 -33.90
CA LYS A 168 19.31 -11.51 -33.08
C LYS A 168 18.22 -10.46 -32.85
N ASN A 169 17.12 -10.44 -33.61
CA ASN A 169 16.00 -9.52 -33.45
C ASN A 169 14.70 -10.09 -34.04
N LEU A 170 13.54 -9.77 -33.44
CA LEU A 170 12.20 -10.16 -33.90
C LEU A 170 11.79 -9.57 -35.28
N LYS A 171 12.60 -8.68 -35.85
CA LYS A 171 12.29 -7.96 -37.11
C LYS A 171 12.76 -8.68 -38.38
N ASP A 172 13.37 -9.86 -38.27
CA ASP A 172 13.85 -10.65 -39.41
C ASP A 172 12.92 -11.83 -39.74
N LEU A 173 11.65 -11.79 -39.29
CA LEU A 173 10.64 -12.72 -39.79
C LEU A 173 10.05 -12.17 -41.09
N ASP A 174 10.52 -12.69 -42.22
CA ASP A 174 9.85 -12.59 -43.51
C ASP A 174 8.40 -13.11 -43.42
N PRO A 175 7.37 -12.30 -43.71
CA PRO A 175 5.95 -12.70 -43.62
C PRO A 175 5.44 -13.46 -44.87
N ALA A 176 6.29 -14.17 -45.59
CA ALA A 176 5.97 -14.75 -46.91
C ALA A 176 5.99 -16.28 -46.94
N ALA A 177 5.22 -16.93 -46.07
CA ALA A 177 4.81 -18.32 -46.25
C ALA A 177 3.44 -18.58 -45.62
N VAL A 178 2.46 -17.73 -45.94
CA VAL A 178 1.04 -18.03 -45.73
C VAL A 178 0.44 -18.42 -47.08
N ALA A 179 0.10 -19.69 -47.22
CA ALA A 179 -1.04 -20.21 -47.97
C ALA A 179 -0.79 -21.70 -48.25
N THR A 180 -1.60 -22.59 -47.65
CA THR A 180 -2.70 -23.23 -48.39
C THR A 180 -3.49 -24.23 -47.52
N SER A 181 -4.74 -23.84 -47.23
CA SER A 181 -5.97 -24.68 -47.31
C SER A 181 -6.21 -25.80 -46.25
N PRO A 182 -7.45 -26.32 -46.12
CA PRO A 182 -8.62 -25.66 -45.55
C PRO A 182 -9.39 -26.56 -44.52
N ALA A 183 -10.56 -26.07 -44.09
CA ALA A 183 -11.70 -26.83 -43.55
C ALA A 183 -11.68 -27.25 -42.06
N ARG A 184 -12.44 -26.50 -41.26
CA ARG A 184 -13.08 -26.98 -40.03
C ARG A 184 -14.28 -27.87 -40.42
N PRO A 185 -14.56 -28.97 -39.71
CA PRO A 185 -15.69 -28.94 -38.76
C PRO A 185 -15.38 -29.79 -37.48
N PRO A 186 -16.33 -30.18 -36.60
CA PRO A 186 -16.42 -29.61 -35.25
C PRO A 186 -16.17 -30.63 -34.11
N ALA A 187 -16.00 -30.09 -32.89
CA ALA A 187 -16.26 -30.70 -31.59
C ALA A 187 -15.68 -32.11 -31.28
N ALA A 188 -14.61 -32.14 -30.47
CA ALA A 188 -14.40 -33.19 -29.49
C ALA A 188 -13.67 -32.61 -28.26
N ARG A 189 -14.17 -32.95 -27.07
CA ARG A 189 -13.73 -32.47 -25.75
C ARG A 189 -12.24 -32.78 -25.50
N PRO A 190 -11.46 -31.89 -24.85
CA PRO A 190 -10.21 -32.32 -24.23
C PRO A 190 -10.50 -33.12 -22.92
N PRO A 191 -9.88 -34.29 -22.73
CA PRO A 191 -9.86 -35.04 -21.46
C PRO A 191 -8.97 -34.35 -20.39
N PRO A 192 -9.07 -34.75 -19.11
CA PRO A 192 -8.67 -33.94 -17.96
C PRO A 192 -7.15 -33.78 -17.77
N ALA A 193 -6.78 -32.69 -17.12
CA ALA A 193 -5.41 -32.31 -16.78
C ALA A 193 -4.66 -33.39 -15.97
N PRO A 194 -3.35 -33.61 -16.23
CA PRO A 194 -2.53 -34.46 -15.39
C PRO A 194 -2.10 -33.73 -14.10
N GLU A 195 -2.07 -34.50 -13.02
CA GLU A 195 -1.66 -34.15 -11.66
C GLU A 195 -0.18 -33.68 -11.58
N PRO A 196 0.18 -32.87 -10.57
CA PRO A 196 1.53 -32.31 -10.40
C PRO A 196 2.54 -33.35 -9.85
N PRO A 197 3.82 -33.29 -10.25
CA PRO A 197 4.86 -34.10 -9.64
C PRO A 197 5.31 -33.54 -8.28
N ALA A 198 5.41 -34.43 -7.30
CA ALA A 198 5.83 -34.14 -5.95
C ALA A 198 7.37 -34.09 -5.77
N ALA A 199 7.75 -33.30 -4.77
CA ALA A 199 8.88 -33.45 -3.84
C ALA A 199 10.26 -32.87 -4.19
N ARG A 200 10.55 -31.72 -3.57
CA ARG A 200 11.81 -31.42 -2.85
C ARG A 200 11.51 -30.68 -1.53
N PRO A 201 12.39 -30.73 -0.52
CA PRO A 201 11.98 -30.84 0.89
C PRO A 201 11.99 -29.54 1.70
N ALA A 202 11.11 -29.52 2.71
CA ALA A 202 11.19 -28.92 4.04
C ALA A 202 11.88 -27.54 4.21
N ALA A 203 11.05 -26.49 4.29
CA ALA A 203 11.28 -25.34 5.14
C ALA A 203 9.94 -24.92 5.78
N SER A 204 9.84 -25.19 7.09
CA SER A 204 8.90 -24.64 8.08
C SER A 204 7.71 -23.84 7.56
N THR A 205 6.55 -24.48 7.46
CA THR A 205 5.26 -23.78 7.52
C THR A 205 4.38 -24.60 8.43
N GLY A 206 3.88 -23.99 9.50
CA GLY A 206 3.09 -24.66 10.53
C GLY A 206 2.02 -25.54 9.91
N SER A 207 1.83 -26.72 10.48
CA SER A 207 0.95 -27.73 9.89
C SER A 207 -0.44 -27.10 9.69
N PRO A 208 -1.16 -27.37 8.59
CA PRO A 208 -2.54 -26.90 8.41
C PRO A 208 -3.46 -27.28 9.60
N ALA A 209 -3.10 -28.32 10.35
CA ALA A 209 -3.73 -28.69 11.62
C ALA A 209 -3.52 -27.68 12.78
N GLU A 210 -2.41 -26.95 12.84
CA GLU A 210 -2.12 -25.95 13.88
C GLU A 210 -2.87 -24.64 13.64
N LEU A 211 -3.08 -24.26 12.37
CA LEU A 211 -3.92 -23.11 12.02
C LEU A 211 -5.40 -23.40 12.30
N LEU A 212 -5.88 -24.61 11.99
CA LEU A 212 -7.23 -25.05 12.36
C LEU A 212 -7.44 -25.02 13.88
N ARG A 213 -6.50 -25.57 14.66
CA ARG A 213 -6.57 -25.52 16.14
C ARG A 213 -6.55 -24.11 16.68
N SER A 214 -5.77 -23.20 16.07
CA SER A 214 -5.71 -21.79 16.47
C SER A 214 -7.03 -21.07 16.18
N VAL A 215 -7.67 -21.35 15.05
CA VAL A 215 -9.01 -20.84 14.73
C VAL A 215 -10.07 -21.42 15.65
N GLU A 216 -10.03 -22.72 15.93
CA GLU A 216 -10.95 -23.39 16.87
C GLU A 216 -10.81 -22.84 18.30
N ASP A 217 -9.59 -22.56 18.77
CA ASP A 217 -9.34 -22.00 20.11
C ASP A 217 -9.80 -20.54 20.23
N VAL A 218 -9.60 -19.75 19.17
CA VAL A 218 -10.11 -18.37 19.07
C VAL A 218 -11.64 -18.35 19.05
N GLN A 219 -12.27 -19.17 18.21
CA GLN A 219 -13.73 -19.28 18.16
C GLN A 219 -14.31 -19.75 19.50
N ARG A 220 -13.65 -20.69 20.19
CA ARG A 220 -14.11 -21.17 21.50
C ARG A 220 -14.05 -20.09 22.58
N LYS A 221 -13.00 -19.24 22.56
CA LYS A 221 -12.87 -18.09 23.46
C LYS A 221 -13.90 -17.01 23.16
N GLU A 222 -14.16 -16.72 21.89
CA GLU A 222 -15.20 -15.77 21.48
C GLU A 222 -16.61 -16.24 21.89
N VAL A 223 -16.93 -17.52 21.66
CA VAL A 223 -18.21 -18.11 22.07
C VAL A 223 -18.38 -18.11 23.60
N ALA A 224 -17.30 -18.36 24.35
CA ALA A 224 -17.33 -18.30 25.81
C ALA A 224 -17.58 -16.86 26.31
N ALA A 225 -16.96 -15.85 25.70
CA ALA A 225 -17.17 -14.45 26.03
C ALA A 225 -18.60 -13.99 25.72
N LEU A 226 -19.15 -14.38 24.57
CA LEU A 226 -20.55 -14.10 24.22
C LEU A 226 -21.52 -14.75 25.21
N LYS A 227 -21.27 -16.01 25.59
CA LYS A 227 -22.12 -16.71 26.56
C LYS A 227 -22.10 -16.03 27.93
N ALA A 228 -20.93 -15.60 28.40
CA ALA A 228 -20.79 -14.86 29.66
C ALA A 228 -21.50 -13.50 29.62
N MET A 229 -21.42 -12.79 28.48
CA MET A 229 -22.12 -11.52 28.28
C MET A 229 -23.64 -11.70 28.30
N VAL A 230 -24.15 -12.77 27.67
CA VAL A 230 -25.58 -13.10 27.67
C VAL A 230 -26.06 -13.47 29.08
N GLU A 231 -25.31 -14.26 29.85
CA GLU A 231 -25.68 -14.55 31.24
C GLU A 231 -25.71 -13.28 32.11
N LEU A 232 -24.76 -12.37 31.92
CA LEU A 232 -24.71 -11.10 32.65
C LEU A 232 -25.90 -10.19 32.30
N LEU A 233 -26.34 -10.19 31.03
CA LEU A 233 -27.53 -9.47 30.58
C LEU A 233 -28.84 -10.06 31.12
N ILE A 234 -28.90 -11.39 31.30
CA ILE A 234 -30.02 -12.08 31.93
C ILE A 234 -30.08 -11.76 33.42
N GLU A 235 -28.94 -11.79 34.12
CA GLU A 235 -28.84 -11.50 35.55
C GLU A 235 -29.20 -10.04 35.88
N LYS A 236 -28.88 -9.10 34.98
CA LYS A 236 -29.29 -7.69 35.09
C LYS A 236 -30.74 -7.41 34.66
N GLY A 237 -31.50 -8.44 34.28
CA GLY A 237 -32.93 -8.32 33.94
C GLY A 237 -33.23 -7.60 32.62
N VAL A 238 -32.22 -7.43 31.75
CA VAL A 238 -32.37 -6.75 30.44
C VAL A 238 -32.93 -7.71 29.39
N PHE A 239 -32.78 -9.03 29.59
CA PHE A 239 -33.24 -10.08 28.68
C PHE A 239 -33.72 -11.34 29.43
N SER A 240 -34.84 -11.92 29.01
CA SER A 240 -35.30 -13.21 29.53
C SER A 240 -34.70 -14.37 28.73
N ARG A 241 -34.30 -15.45 29.41
CA ARG A 241 -33.70 -16.66 28.81
C ARG A 241 -34.56 -17.26 27.69
N GLU A 242 -35.88 -17.14 27.79
CA GLU A 242 -36.86 -17.62 26.81
C GLU A 242 -36.84 -16.80 25.49
N GLU A 243 -36.63 -15.48 25.57
CA GLU A 243 -36.61 -14.60 24.40
C GLU A 243 -35.34 -14.77 23.55
N TYR A 244 -34.21 -15.06 24.20
CA TYR A 244 -32.96 -15.41 23.53
C TYR A 244 -33.06 -16.75 22.80
N LEU A 245 -33.62 -17.79 23.46
CA LEU A 245 -33.77 -19.11 22.86
C LEU A 245 -34.75 -19.11 21.67
N ALA A 246 -35.76 -18.25 21.67
CA ALA A 246 -36.68 -18.09 20.55
C ALA A 246 -36.04 -17.46 19.30
N LYS A 247 -35.06 -16.55 19.47
CA LYS A 247 -34.35 -15.91 18.35
C LYS A 247 -33.22 -16.77 17.75
N VAL A 248 -32.59 -17.63 18.54
CA VAL A 248 -31.47 -18.48 18.09
C VAL A 248 -31.96 -19.74 17.34
N LYS A 249 -33.21 -20.15 17.54
CA LYS A 249 -33.82 -21.34 16.91
C LYS A 249 -34.48 -21.08 15.54
N ARG A 250 -34.37 -19.88 14.98
CA ARG A 250 -34.95 -19.48 13.68
C ARG A 250 -33.84 -19.11 12.71
#